data_AF-A0A496ZY08-F1
#
_entry.id   AF-A0A496ZY08-F1
#
_cell.length_a   1.000
_cell.length_b   1.000
_cell.length_c   1.000
_cell.angle_alpha   90.00
_cell.angle_beta   90.00
_cell.angle_gamma   90.00
#
_symmetry.space_group_name_H-M   'P 1'
#
loop_
_entity.id
_entity.type
_entity.pdbx_description
1 polymer ?
#
loop_
_entity_poly.entity_id
_entity_poly.type
_entity_poly.pdbx_seq_one_letter_code
_entity_poly.pdbx_strand_id
1 'polypeptide(L)'
;MSTKRILFVVLVASAVMLAVGIGPRVIGNAQASPPAQKPDPAGVTIPYPGRLSDQAGRPVPDGAYDFTFTLYDAPTGGEPLWSETQEGVVVKEGAFVASLGDVNPIPSALVEGSGRWLEVG
;
A
#
# COMPACT_ATOMS: atom_id res chain seq x y z
N MET A 1 -22.43 -69.09 -19.03
CA MET A 1 -23.83 -69.55 -18.95
C MET A 1 -23.88 -70.77 -18.04
N SER A 2 -24.33 -70.59 -16.79
CA SER A 2 -24.81 -71.59 -15.81
C SER A 2 -24.72 -70.94 -14.42
N THR A 3 -25.73 -70.85 -13.57
CA THR A 3 -27.18 -71.09 -13.67
C THR A 3 -27.78 -70.25 -12.54
N LYS A 4 -28.74 -69.40 -12.87
CA LYS A 4 -29.50 -68.58 -11.93
C LYS A 4 -30.67 -69.43 -11.44
N ARG A 5 -30.99 -69.38 -10.15
CA ARG A 5 -32.34 -69.35 -9.53
C ARG A 5 -32.36 -70.08 -8.18
N ILE A 6 -33.35 -69.69 -7.37
CA ILE A 6 -33.91 -70.38 -6.20
C ILE A 6 -32.98 -70.34 -4.96
N LEU A 7 -33.28 -69.74 -3.80
CA LEU A 7 -34.53 -69.53 -3.07
C LEU A 7 -34.43 -68.25 -2.20
N PHE A 8 -35.58 -67.61 -2.01
CA PHE A 8 -35.92 -66.81 -0.83
C PHE A 8 -35.36 -67.38 0.48
N VAL A 9 -34.59 -66.58 1.23
CA VAL A 9 -34.61 -66.64 2.70
C VAL A 9 -34.61 -65.20 3.21
N VAL A 10 -35.80 -64.60 3.21
CA VAL A 10 -36.13 -63.51 4.11
C VAL A 10 -36.56 -64.20 5.40
N LEU A 11 -35.70 -64.18 6.43
CA LEU A 11 -36.14 -64.42 7.79
C LEU A 11 -35.41 -63.46 8.74
N VAL A 12 -36.09 -62.34 8.88
CA VAL A 12 -36.20 -61.41 10.00
C VAL A 12 -35.53 -61.88 11.30
N ALA A 13 -34.43 -61.23 11.65
CA ALA A 13 -34.09 -60.94 13.04
C ALA A 13 -33.80 -59.44 13.14
N SER A 14 -34.87 -58.68 13.34
CA SER A 14 -34.83 -57.26 13.62
C SER A 14 -34.06 -57.02 14.92
N ALA A 15 -32.81 -56.59 14.83
CA ALA A 15 -32.12 -55.88 15.90
C ALA A 15 -32.05 -54.41 15.50
N VAL A 16 -33.09 -53.67 15.86
CA VAL A 16 -33.06 -52.20 15.82
C VAL A 16 -32.08 -51.75 16.89
N MET A 17 -30.96 -51.17 16.46
CA MET A 17 -30.30 -50.13 17.25
C MET A 17 -29.76 -49.09 16.28
N LEU A 18 -30.32 -47.89 16.43
CA LEU A 18 -29.94 -46.67 15.75
C LEU A 18 -28.46 -46.37 15.98
N ALA A 19 -27.74 -46.09 14.90
CA ALA A 19 -26.66 -45.13 14.94
C ALA A 19 -26.58 -44.46 13.57
N VAL A 20 -27.34 -43.38 13.44
CA VAL A 20 -27.18 -42.38 12.38
C VAL A 20 -25.78 -41.77 12.58
N GLY A 21 -24.81 -42.28 11.85
CA GLY A 21 -23.45 -41.74 11.79
C GLY A 21 -23.40 -40.50 10.90
N ILE A 22 -24.01 -39.40 11.37
CA ILE A 22 -23.70 -38.05 10.91
C ILE A 22 -22.27 -37.75 11.37
N GLY A 23 -21.30 -37.88 10.47
CA GLY A 23 -20.03 -37.18 10.66
C GLY A 23 -20.25 -35.71 10.34
N PRO A 24 -20.01 -34.76 11.26
CA PRO A 24 -20.06 -33.36 10.91
C PRO A 24 -18.94 -33.11 9.90
N ARG A 25 -19.33 -32.86 8.65
CA ARG A 25 -18.48 -32.14 7.70
C ARG A 25 -18.33 -30.76 8.35
N VAL A 26 -17.26 -30.56 9.10
CA VAL A 26 -16.79 -29.21 9.41
C VAL A 26 -16.34 -28.65 8.06
N ILE A 27 -17.30 -28.11 7.30
CA ILE A 27 -17.01 -27.19 6.22
C ILE A 27 -16.60 -25.91 6.93
N GLY A 28 -15.40 -25.92 7.48
CA GLY A 28 -14.74 -24.71 7.91
C GLY A 28 -14.48 -23.94 6.64
N ASN A 29 -15.35 -22.96 6.38
CA ASN A 29 -15.02 -21.83 5.55
C ASN A 29 -13.80 -21.18 6.20
N ALA A 30 -12.61 -21.64 5.79
CA ALA A 30 -11.36 -20.94 6.01
C ALA A 30 -11.46 -19.63 5.21
N GLN A 31 -12.22 -18.67 5.74
CA GLN A 31 -12.08 -17.28 5.38
C GLN A 31 -10.70 -16.90 5.91
N ALA A 32 -9.70 -16.94 5.04
CA ALA A 32 -8.52 -16.13 5.26
C ALA A 32 -9.05 -14.70 5.42
N SER A 33 -8.89 -14.13 6.61
CA SER A 33 -8.98 -12.69 6.76
C SER A 33 -8.03 -12.11 5.71
N PRO A 34 -8.43 -11.10 4.91
CA PRO A 34 -7.46 -10.31 4.19
C PRO A 34 -6.35 -9.96 5.19
N PRO A 35 -5.05 -10.04 4.81
CA PRO A 35 -4.02 -9.47 5.67
C PRO A 35 -4.52 -8.07 6.04
N ALA A 36 -4.48 -7.74 7.34
CA ALA A 36 -4.88 -6.42 7.80
C ALA A 36 -4.01 -5.41 7.04
N GLN A 37 -4.55 -4.87 5.96
CA GLN A 37 -3.95 -3.76 5.25
C GLN A 37 -4.05 -2.65 6.27
N LYS A 38 -2.91 -2.31 6.91
CA LYS A 38 -2.78 -1.06 7.64
C LYS A 38 -3.40 -0.01 6.71
N PRO A 39 -4.41 0.77 7.15
CA PRO A 39 -4.97 1.82 6.32
C PRO A 39 -3.79 2.53 5.69
N ASP A 40 -3.70 2.54 4.36
CA ASP A 40 -2.68 3.32 3.69
C ASP A 40 -2.89 4.73 4.25
N PRO A 41 -1.91 5.29 5.00
CA PRO A 41 -2.08 6.65 5.49
C PRO A 41 -2.31 7.46 4.23
N ALA A 42 -3.51 8.04 4.09
CA ALA A 42 -3.90 8.72 2.88
C ALA A 42 -2.78 9.71 2.53
N GLY A 43 -2.04 9.41 1.47
CA GLY A 43 -0.93 10.23 1.04
C GLY A 43 -1.47 11.57 0.59
N VAL A 44 -0.72 12.63 0.87
CA VAL A 44 -1.04 13.96 0.38
C VAL A 44 0.00 14.42 -0.63
N THR A 45 -0.44 15.24 -1.57
CA THR A 45 0.43 15.91 -2.51
C THR A 45 0.38 17.41 -2.26
N ILE A 46 1.52 18.08 -2.25
CA ILE A 46 1.64 19.51 -1.94
C ILE A 46 2.34 20.23 -3.10
N PRO A 47 1.69 21.21 -3.77
CA PRO A 47 2.35 21.98 -4.81
C PRO A 47 3.43 22.89 -4.19
N TYR A 48 4.63 22.83 -4.76
CA TYR A 48 5.80 23.59 -4.32
C TYR A 48 6.37 24.42 -5.49
N PRO A 49 5.97 25.70 -5.61
CA PRO A 49 6.55 26.61 -6.57
C PRO A 49 7.93 27.10 -6.07
N GLY A 50 8.92 27.07 -6.96
CA GLY A 50 10.28 27.49 -6.65
C GLY A 50 10.96 28.26 -7.78
N ARG A 51 12.12 28.85 -7.46
CA ARG A 51 12.97 29.54 -8.44
C ARG A 51 14.44 29.21 -8.19
N LEU A 52 15.13 28.78 -9.25
CA LEU A 52 16.56 28.54 -9.28
C LEU A 52 17.29 29.72 -9.93
N SER A 53 18.38 30.14 -9.29
CA SER A 53 19.29 31.18 -9.79
C SER A 53 20.74 30.73 -9.69
N ASP A 54 21.57 31.20 -10.60
CA ASP A 54 23.02 31.03 -10.55
C ASP A 54 23.66 31.90 -9.45
N GLN A 55 25.00 31.80 -9.30
CA GLN A 55 25.75 32.60 -8.32
C GLN A 55 25.70 34.11 -8.58
N ALA A 56 25.37 34.53 -9.81
CA ALA A 56 25.19 35.93 -10.16
C ALA A 56 23.73 36.40 -9.99
N GLY A 57 22.84 35.55 -9.48
CA GLY A 57 21.42 35.82 -9.28
C GLY A 57 20.58 35.77 -10.55
N ARG A 58 21.14 35.31 -11.68
CA ARG A 58 20.39 35.15 -12.93
C ARG A 58 19.64 33.82 -12.91
N PRO A 59 18.46 33.71 -13.55
CA PRO A 59 17.79 32.43 -13.69
C PRO A 59 18.70 31.39 -14.34
N VAL A 60 18.63 30.15 -13.86
CA VAL A 60 19.31 29.03 -14.53
C VAL A 60 18.73 28.83 -15.94
N PRO A 61 19.49 28.22 -16.87
CA PRO A 61 18.99 27.89 -18.20
C PRO A 61 17.71 27.05 -18.17
N ASP A 62 16.87 27.21 -19.18
CA ASP A 62 15.72 26.34 -19.37
C ASP A 62 16.16 24.89 -19.56
N GLY A 63 15.47 23.96 -18.92
CA GLY A 63 15.87 22.56 -18.96
C GLY A 63 15.11 21.68 -17.98
N ALA A 64 15.51 20.42 -17.93
CA ALA A 64 15.03 19.45 -16.96
C ALA A 64 16.09 19.35 -15.85
N TYR A 65 15.63 19.44 -14.60
CA TYR A 65 16.48 19.41 -13.41
C TYR A 65 15.95 18.35 -12.44
N ASP A 66 16.87 17.67 -11.77
CA ASP A 66 16.53 16.71 -10.73
C ASP A 66 16.49 17.44 -9.39
N PHE A 67 15.51 17.11 -8.57
CA PHE A 67 15.33 17.69 -7.24
C PHE A 67 15.21 16.58 -6.22
N THR A 68 15.88 16.73 -5.08
CA THR A 68 15.61 15.92 -3.90
C THR A 68 14.96 16.78 -2.83
N PHE A 69 13.81 16.34 -2.35
CA PHE A 69 13.05 16.99 -1.29
C PHE A 69 13.11 16.13 -0.04
N THR A 70 13.45 16.73 1.10
CA THR A 70 13.52 15.99 2.37
C THR A 70 12.82 16.77 3.48
N LEU A 71 11.93 16.11 4.21
CA LEU A 71 11.25 16.67 5.38
C LEU A 71 11.98 16.24 6.66
N TYR A 72 12.26 17.21 7.52
CA TYR A 72 12.93 17.03 8.81
C TYR A 72 12.04 17.45 9.98
N ASP A 73 12.34 16.92 11.16
CA ASP A 73 11.69 17.28 12.43
C ASP A 73 12.23 18.57 13.07
N ALA A 74 13.42 19.03 12.67
CA ALA A 74 14.08 20.22 13.19
C ALA A 74 14.82 21.00 12.07
N PRO A 75 15.05 22.32 12.23
CA PRO A 75 15.69 23.16 11.21
C PRO A 75 17.19 22.89 11.06
N THR A 76 17.84 22.32 12.07
CA THR A 76 19.27 22.01 12.07
C THR A 76 19.49 20.78 12.94
N GLY A 77 20.21 19.79 12.41
CA GLY A 77 20.49 18.53 13.11
C GLY A 77 19.25 17.64 13.33
N GLY A 78 18.17 17.87 12.58
CA GLY A 78 16.97 17.03 12.64
C GLY A 78 17.12 15.71 11.90
N GLU A 79 16.26 14.75 12.23
CA GLU A 79 16.20 13.46 11.55
C GLU A 79 15.30 13.56 10.30
N PRO A 80 15.69 12.93 9.17
CA PRO A 80 14.87 12.90 7.98
C PRO A 80 13.65 12.00 8.22
N LEU A 81 12.45 12.58 8.10
CA LEU A 81 11.17 11.89 8.30
C LEU A 81 10.60 11.35 6.98
N TRP A 82 10.94 11.98 5.87
CA TRP A 82 10.49 11.64 4.53
C TRP A 82 11.43 12.25 3.50
N SER A 83 11.62 11.57 2.37
CA SER A 83 12.40 12.08 1.24
C SER A 83 11.83 11.56 -0.07
N GLU A 84 11.97 12.36 -1.12
CA GLU A 84 11.72 11.92 -2.48
C GLU A 84 12.67 12.60 -3.47
N THR A 85 12.98 11.90 -4.55
CA THR A 85 13.73 12.45 -5.69
C THR A 85 12.79 12.52 -6.89
N GLN A 86 12.66 13.71 -7.47
CA GLN A 86 11.92 13.95 -8.70
C GLN A 86 12.92 14.27 -9.82
N GLU A 87 12.99 13.38 -10.81
CA GLU A 87 13.87 13.54 -11.95
C GLU A 87 13.20 14.34 -13.07
N GLY A 88 13.96 15.16 -13.76
CA GLY A 88 13.53 15.83 -14.99
C GLY A 88 12.42 16.88 -14.82
N VAL A 89 12.33 17.54 -13.67
CA VAL A 89 11.39 18.64 -13.43
C VAL A 89 11.72 19.81 -14.37
N VAL A 90 10.73 20.26 -15.12
CA VAL A 90 10.91 21.32 -16.11
C VAL A 90 11.07 22.68 -15.43
N VAL A 91 12.20 23.32 -15.67
CA VAL A 91 12.52 24.69 -15.23
C VAL A 91 12.49 25.61 -16.44
N LYS A 92 11.79 26.73 -16.32
CA LYS A 92 11.73 27.78 -17.36
C LYS A 92 11.91 29.15 -16.74
N GLU A 93 12.83 29.93 -17.27
CA GLU A 93 13.24 31.23 -16.71
C GLU A 93 13.55 31.11 -15.21
N GLY A 94 14.19 30.01 -14.83
CA GLY A 94 14.50 29.62 -13.45
C GLY A 94 13.30 29.20 -12.60
N ALA A 95 12.05 29.32 -13.07
CA ALA A 95 10.87 28.95 -12.30
C ALA A 95 10.48 27.48 -12.51
N PHE A 96 9.98 26.83 -11.46
CA PHE A 96 9.42 25.48 -11.51
C PHE A 96 8.26 25.32 -10.53
N VAL A 97 7.48 24.26 -10.73
CA VAL A 97 6.49 23.79 -9.75
C VAL A 97 6.67 22.28 -9.62
N ALA A 98 7.03 21.83 -8.42
CA ALA A 98 7.06 20.41 -8.07
C ALA A 98 5.79 20.03 -7.31
N SER A 99 5.36 18.78 -7.42
CA SER A 99 4.25 18.25 -6.63
C SER A 99 4.84 17.32 -5.58
N LEU A 100 5.04 17.81 -4.35
CA LEU A 100 5.68 17.00 -3.31
C LEU A 100 4.78 15.83 -2.95
N GLY A 101 5.32 14.62 -2.92
CA GLY A 101 4.56 13.40 -2.67
C GLY A 101 3.99 12.73 -3.93
N ASP A 102 4.35 13.21 -5.13
CA ASP A 102 3.96 12.57 -6.39
C ASP A 102 4.75 11.28 -6.66
N VAL A 103 6.02 11.23 -6.23
CA VAL A 103 6.88 10.04 -6.35
C VAL A 103 6.82 9.18 -5.10
N ASN A 104 6.89 9.80 -3.91
CA ASN A 104 6.77 9.11 -2.63
C ASN A 104 5.69 9.80 -1.78
N PRO A 105 4.43 9.32 -1.76
CA PRO A 105 3.34 9.99 -1.08
C PRO A 105 3.67 10.41 0.36
N ILE A 106 3.40 11.68 0.69
CA ILE A 106 3.66 12.19 2.05
C ILE A 106 2.58 11.63 2.98
N PRO A 107 2.92 10.88 4.03
CA PRO A 107 1.93 10.47 5.02
C PRO A 107 1.28 11.69 5.66
N SER A 108 -0.05 11.77 5.66
CA SER A 108 -0.77 12.96 6.17
C SER A 108 -0.38 13.33 7.61
N ALA A 109 -0.09 12.33 8.45
CA ALA A 109 0.40 12.51 9.82
C ALA A 109 1.71 13.32 9.93
N LEU A 110 2.52 13.40 8.88
CA LEU A 110 3.72 14.23 8.87
C LEU A 110 3.40 15.72 8.72
N VAL A 111 2.27 16.08 8.11
CA VAL A 111 1.93 17.48 7.78
C VAL A 111 0.73 18.02 8.56
N GLU A 112 -0.06 17.17 9.21
CA GLU A 112 -1.19 17.55 10.08
C GLU A 112 -0.75 18.04 11.48
N GLY A 113 0.51 17.83 11.85
CA GLY A 113 1.04 18.06 13.20
C GLY A 113 1.84 19.34 13.38
N SER A 114 2.95 19.24 14.12
CA SER A 114 3.94 20.32 14.24
C SER A 114 4.51 20.70 12.87
N GLY A 115 4.97 21.95 12.72
CA GLY A 115 5.66 22.37 11.50
C GLY A 115 6.82 21.42 11.16
N ARG A 116 7.05 21.24 9.85
CA ARG A 116 8.17 20.46 9.30
C ARG A 116 9.13 21.39 8.58
N TRP A 117 10.38 20.96 8.47
CA TRP A 117 11.42 21.67 7.74
C TRP A 117 11.67 20.96 6.43
N LEU A 118 11.66 21.71 5.33
CA LEU A 118 11.89 21.18 3.99
C LEU A 118 13.29 21.58 3.53
N GLU A 119 14.09 20.59 3.16
CA GLU A 119 15.30 20.77 2.38
C GLU A 119 14.99 20.55 0.90
N VAL A 120 15.66 21.33 0.05
CA VAL A 120 15.63 21.20 -1.41
C VAL A 120 17.08 21.08 -1.87
N GLY A 121 17.42 19.94 -2.48
CA GLY A 121 18.75 19.61 -2.99
C GLY A 121 18.75 19.31 -4.48
#